data_AF-A0A815MCK3-F1
#
_entry.id   AF-A0A815MCK3-F1
#
_cell.length_a   1.000
_cell.length_b   1.000
_cell.length_c   1.000
_cell.angle_alpha   90.00
_cell.angle_beta   90.00
_cell.angle_gamma   90.00
#
_symmetry.space_group_name_H-M   'P 1'
#
loop_
_entity.id
_entity.type
_entity.pdbx_description
1 polymer ?
#
loop_
_entity_poly.entity_id
_entity_poly.type
_entity_poly.pdbx_seq_one_letter_code
_entity_poly.pdbx_strand_id
1 'polypeptide(L)'
;MTTSSTSIPIIIKYGNTIYHMNLDNQSNLSKLEQFNMIANHIHISSDRLKLIYKGKRYTKDNWQDLSLISNMTFLSIGEQNEDETDINTKDIECLMQQMKIDRNTAIKALKLYPNVIDAILYLGNK
;
A
#
# COMPACT_ATOMS: atom_id res chain seq x y z
N MET A 1 -11.06 26.66 -24.84
CA MET A 1 -9.87 25.78 -24.85
C MET A 1 -10.14 24.66 -23.85
N THR A 2 -10.42 23.45 -24.35
CA THR A 2 -10.66 22.26 -23.53
C THR A 2 -9.32 21.64 -23.18
N THR A 3 -8.89 21.75 -21.93
CA THR A 3 -7.72 21.03 -21.41
C THR A 3 -8.04 19.54 -21.36
N SER A 4 -7.54 18.79 -22.34
CA SER A 4 -7.57 17.33 -22.32
C SER A 4 -6.66 16.84 -21.20
N SER A 5 -7.24 16.38 -20.08
CA SER A 5 -6.51 15.70 -19.02
C SER A 5 -5.79 14.49 -19.60
N THR A 6 -4.46 14.60 -19.76
CA THR A 6 -3.68 13.50 -20.32
C THR A 6 -3.36 12.53 -19.20
N SER A 7 -4.20 11.51 -19.06
CA SER A 7 -3.99 10.41 -18.13
C SER A 7 -2.90 9.48 -18.67
N ILE A 8 -1.88 9.19 -17.87
CA ILE A 8 -0.73 8.37 -18.25
C ILE A 8 -0.91 6.96 -17.68
N PRO A 9 -1.08 5.92 -18.52
CA PRO A 9 -1.17 4.56 -18.04
C PRO A 9 0.19 4.10 -17.50
N ILE A 10 0.19 3.49 -16.33
CA ILE A 10 1.34 2.85 -15.69
C ILE A 10 0.98 1.46 -15.19
N ILE A 11 2.01 0.63 -15.01
CA ILE A 11 1.91 -0.75 -14.52
C ILE A 11 2.73 -0.85 -13.23
N ILE A 12 2.16 -1.44 -12.20
CA ILE A 12 2.84 -1.66 -10.91
C ILE A 12 2.81 -3.15 -10.59
N LYS A 13 3.97 -3.77 -10.46
CA LYS A 13 4.11 -5.20 -10.11
C LYS A 13 4.44 -5.34 -8.63
N TYR A 14 3.66 -6.15 -7.92
CA TYR A 14 3.89 -6.50 -6.52
C TYR A 14 3.83 -8.02 -6.36
N GLY A 15 4.96 -8.66 -6.04
CA GLY A 15 5.03 -10.13 -6.03
C GLY A 15 4.59 -10.71 -7.38
N ASN A 16 3.54 -11.55 -7.35
CA ASN A 16 2.93 -12.15 -8.55
C ASN A 16 1.73 -11.36 -9.09
N THR A 17 1.36 -10.24 -8.45
CA THR A 17 0.20 -9.42 -8.83
C THR A 17 0.65 -8.23 -9.69
N ILE A 18 -0.16 -7.90 -10.70
CA ILE A 18 0.06 -6.75 -11.59
C ILE A 18 -1.13 -5.82 -11.48
N TYR A 19 -0.88 -4.55 -11.12
CA TYR A 19 -1.85 -3.48 -11.03
C TYR A 19 -1.71 -2.55 -12.23
N HIS A 20 -2.84 -2.11 -12.77
CA HIS A 20 -2.91 -1.11 -13.85
C HIS A 20 -3.56 0.16 -13.30
N MET A 21 -2.89 1.29 -13.47
CA MET A 21 -3.36 2.59 -12.99
C MET A 21 -3.12 3.65 -14.06
N ASN A 22 -4.03 4.61 -14.17
CA ASN A 22 -3.75 5.84 -14.90
C ASN A 22 -3.43 6.97 -13.91
N LEU A 23 -2.31 7.65 -14.14
CA LEU A 23 -1.90 8.82 -13.36
C LEU A 23 -2.09 10.08 -14.17
N ASP A 24 -2.76 11.07 -13.59
CA ASP A 24 -2.92 12.36 -14.22
C ASP A 24 -1.64 13.19 -14.08
N ASN A 25 -1.08 13.60 -15.22
CA ASN A 25 0.19 14.34 -15.29
C ASN A 25 0.01 15.86 -15.45
N GLN A 26 -1.23 16.34 -15.57
CA GLN A 26 -1.58 17.73 -15.88
C GLN A 26 -2.57 18.36 -14.88
N SER A 27 -3.16 17.56 -13.98
CA SER A 27 -3.97 18.05 -12.87
C SER A 27 -3.09 18.78 -11.84
N ASN A 28 -3.66 19.72 -11.08
CA ASN A 28 -3.03 20.38 -9.92
C ASN A 28 -2.56 19.42 -8.78
N LEU A 29 -2.63 18.10 -9.00
CA LEU A 29 -2.13 17.08 -8.10
C LEU A 29 -0.62 17.19 -7.99
N SER A 30 -0.16 17.41 -6.76
CA SER A 30 1.24 17.37 -6.40
C SER A 30 1.83 15.99 -6.67
N LYS A 31 3.15 15.94 -6.91
CA LYS A 31 3.89 14.68 -7.03
C LYS A 31 3.71 13.78 -5.79
N LEU A 32 3.60 14.38 -4.61
CA LEU A 32 3.34 13.64 -3.38
C LEU A 32 1.96 12.95 -3.41
N GLU A 33 0.92 13.64 -3.86
CA GLU A 33 -0.41 13.05 -4.00
C GLU A 33 -0.43 11.92 -5.04
N GLN A 34 0.27 12.08 -6.18
CA GLN A 34 0.43 10.99 -7.15
C GLN A 34 1.06 9.73 -6.51
N PHE A 35 2.11 9.93 -5.70
CA PHE A 35 2.75 8.82 -5.00
C PHE A 35 1.80 8.17 -3.98
N ASN A 36 1.05 8.97 -3.23
CA ASN A 36 0.04 8.48 -2.29
C ASN A 36 -1.09 7.70 -2.99
N MET A 37 -1.51 8.12 -4.19
CA MET A 37 -2.48 7.38 -4.99
C MET A 37 -1.97 5.99 -5.37
N ILE A 38 -0.70 5.89 -5.82
CA ILE A 38 -0.06 4.60 -6.11
C ILE A 38 -0.05 3.72 -4.85
N ALA A 39 0.42 4.28 -3.74
CA ALA A 39 0.52 3.61 -2.45
C ALA A 39 -0.84 3.03 -2.00
N ASN A 40 -1.89 3.85 -2.05
CA ASN A 40 -3.25 3.45 -1.69
C ASN A 40 -3.79 2.35 -2.62
N HIS A 41 -3.55 2.46 -3.93
CA HIS A 41 -4.07 1.51 -4.91
C HIS A 41 -3.47 0.10 -4.80
N ILE A 42 -2.22 -0.01 -4.38
CA ILE A 42 -1.57 -1.30 -4.12
C ILE A 42 -1.61 -1.68 -2.64
N HIS A 43 -2.35 -0.96 -1.82
CA HIS A 43 -2.52 -1.17 -0.38
C HIS A 43 -1.19 -1.19 0.41
N ILE A 44 -0.21 -0.36 0.05
CA ILE A 44 1.05 -0.22 0.82
C ILE A 44 1.09 1.21 1.35
N SER A 45 1.40 1.40 2.64
CA SER A 45 1.62 2.75 3.18
C SER A 45 2.70 3.50 2.39
N SER A 46 2.50 4.78 2.09
CA SER A 46 3.46 5.61 1.34
C SER A 46 4.83 5.71 2.03
N ASP A 47 4.88 5.58 3.35
CA ASP A 47 6.14 5.52 4.12
C ASP A 47 6.92 4.22 3.92
N ARG A 48 6.22 3.13 3.55
CA ARG A 48 6.79 1.79 3.38
C ARG A 48 6.99 1.44 1.91
N LEU A 49 6.35 2.16 0.99
CA LEU A 49 6.43 1.91 -0.44
C LEU A 49 7.75 2.39 -1.04
N LYS A 50 8.38 1.50 -1.81
CA LYS A 50 9.48 1.79 -2.73
C LYS A 50 9.09 1.29 -4.11
N LEU A 51 9.28 2.12 -5.13
CA LEU A 51 9.07 1.76 -6.53
C LEU A 51 10.42 1.68 -7.24
N ILE A 52 10.67 0.62 -7.99
CA ILE A 52 11.87 0.45 -8.79
C ILE A 52 11.48 0.58 -10.27
N TYR A 53 12.14 1.50 -10.97
CA TYR A 53 12.01 1.66 -12.42
C TYR A 53 13.39 1.81 -13.04
N LYS A 54 13.71 0.96 -14.02
CA LYS A 54 15.03 0.93 -14.70
C LYS A 54 16.22 0.94 -13.71
N GLY A 55 16.11 0.17 -12.63
CA GLY A 55 17.15 0.09 -11.59
C GLY A 55 17.21 1.27 -10.62
N LYS A 56 16.45 2.35 -10.83
CA LYS A 56 16.36 3.49 -9.91
C LYS A 56 15.23 3.29 -8.91
N ARG A 57 15.50 3.60 -7.64
CA ARG A 57 14.55 3.53 -6.53
C ARG A 57 13.86 4.87 -6.31
N TYR A 58 12.54 4.82 -6.22
CA TYR A 58 11.67 5.95 -5.93
C TYR A 58 10.89 5.73 -4.63
N THR A 59 10.87 6.74 -3.77
CA THR A 59 10.08 6.85 -2.54
C THR A 59 9.26 8.14 -2.60
N LYS A 60 8.42 8.40 -1.59
CA LYS A 60 7.68 9.66 -1.48
C LYS A 60 8.58 10.90 -1.57
N ASP A 61 9.85 10.80 -1.14
CA ASP A 61 10.78 11.93 -1.02
C ASP A 61 11.45 12.31 -2.34
N ASN A 62 11.57 11.38 -3.29
CA ASN A 62 12.25 11.61 -4.57
C ASN A 62 11.38 11.31 -5.80
N TRP A 63 10.09 10.99 -5.60
CA TRP A 63 9.14 10.77 -6.69
C TRP A 63 9.02 11.97 -7.62
N GLN A 64 9.21 13.18 -7.09
CA GLN A 64 9.21 14.41 -7.88
C GLN A 64 10.26 14.42 -9.01
N ASP A 65 11.36 13.69 -8.85
CA ASP A 65 12.44 13.61 -9.84
C ASP A 65 12.07 12.71 -11.04
N LEU A 66 10.94 12.00 -10.96
CA LEU A 66 10.48 11.11 -12.02
C LEU A 66 9.59 11.86 -13.03
N SER A 67 10.03 11.89 -14.28
CA SER A 67 9.20 12.21 -15.43
C SER A 67 8.36 10.99 -15.81
N LEU A 68 7.04 11.07 -15.63
CA LEU A 68 6.12 10.01 -16.01
C LEU A 68 5.99 9.94 -17.53
N ILE A 69 6.12 8.73 -18.07
CA ILE A 69 5.87 8.41 -19.47
C ILE A 69 4.90 7.23 -19.54
N SER A 70 4.19 7.11 -20.66
CA SER A 70 3.20 6.05 -20.86
C SER A 70 3.83 4.65 -20.78
N ASN A 71 3.10 3.70 -20.17
CA ASN A 71 3.45 2.29 -20.03
C ASN A 71 4.72 2.01 -19.20
N MET A 72 5.07 2.90 -18.28
CA MET A 72 6.11 2.60 -17.27
C MET A 72 5.69 1.41 -16.41
N THR A 73 6.59 0.44 -16.27
CA THR A 73 6.42 -0.70 -15.37
C THR A 73 7.30 -0.54 -14.15
N PHE A 74 6.68 -0.37 -12.99
CA PHE A 74 7.36 -0.31 -11.69
C PHE A 74 7.32 -1.68 -11.01
N LEU A 75 8.43 -2.06 -10.38
CA LEU A 75 8.41 -3.10 -9.35
C LEU A 75 8.20 -2.41 -8.00
N SER A 76 7.16 -2.77 -7.27
CA SER A 76 6.91 -2.25 -5.92
C SER A 76 7.50 -3.17 -4.85
N ILE A 77 7.99 -2.54 -3.79
CA ILE A 77 8.52 -3.18 -2.59
C ILE A 77 7.91 -2.47 -1.39
N GLY A 78 7.36 -3.23 -0.47
CA GLY A 78 6.73 -2.73 0.75
C GLY A 78 5.81 -3.80 1.32
N GLU A 79 5.37 -3.64 2.55
CA GLU A 79 4.41 -4.55 3.16
C GLU A 79 3.00 -4.06 2.82
N GLN A 80 2.18 -4.92 2.20
CA GLN A 80 0.76 -4.61 2.01
C GLN A 80 0.04 -4.59 3.35
N ASN A 81 -0.79 -3.56 3.55
CA ASN A 81 -1.68 -3.46 4.68
C ASN A 81 -2.73 -4.55 4.56
N GLU A 82 -2.93 -5.30 5.64
CA GLU A 82 -4.02 -6.26 5.72
C GLU A 82 -5.35 -5.51 5.83
N ASP A 83 -6.33 -6.05 5.12
CA ASP A 83 -7.70 -5.55 5.11
C ASP A 83 -8.36 -5.77 6.47
N GLU A 84 -8.89 -4.69 7.06
CA GLU A 84 -9.54 -4.64 8.37
C GLU A 84 -11.07 -4.75 8.28
N THR A 85 -11.64 -4.90 7.07
CA THR A 85 -13.09 -5.06 6.89
C THR A 85 -13.64 -6.16 7.81
N ASP A 86 -14.74 -5.84 8.50
CA ASP A 86 -15.44 -6.70 9.47
C ASP A 86 -14.66 -7.07 10.75
N ILE A 87 -13.55 -6.38 11.03
CA ILE A 87 -12.80 -6.54 12.28
C ILE A 87 -12.99 -5.30 13.15
N ASN A 88 -13.25 -5.51 14.43
CA ASN A 88 -13.32 -4.43 15.39
C ASN A 88 -11.92 -3.88 15.68
N THR A 89 -11.71 -2.59 15.41
CA THR A 89 -10.43 -1.89 15.64
C THR A 89 -9.93 -2.02 17.07
N LYS A 90 -10.82 -2.08 18.07
CA LYS A 90 -10.43 -2.26 19.48
C LYS A 90 -9.77 -3.62 19.73
N ASP A 91 -10.18 -4.65 19.00
CA ASP A 91 -9.61 -5.99 19.15
C ASP A 91 -8.21 -6.05 18.52
N ILE A 92 -8.01 -5.34 17.40
CA ILE A 92 -6.69 -5.16 16.79
C ILE A 92 -5.74 -4.44 17.75
N GLU A 93 -6.18 -3.31 18.32
CA GLU A 93 -5.41 -2.55 19.31
C GLU A 93 -5.08 -3.40 20.54
N CYS A 94 -6.05 -4.16 21.04
CA CYS A 94 -5.87 -5.08 22.16
C CYS A 94 -4.77 -6.11 21.85
N LEU A 95 -4.82 -6.78 20.70
CA LEU A 95 -3.81 -7.76 20.31
C LEU A 95 -2.42 -7.12 20.16
N MET A 96 -2.32 -5.97 19.50
CA MET A 96 -1.07 -5.26 19.33
C MET A 96 -0.44 -4.91 20.68
N GLN A 97 -1.24 -4.44 21.64
CA GLN A 97 -0.76 -4.07 22.98
C GLN A 97 -0.39 -5.27 23.83
N GLN A 98 -1.26 -6.28 23.91
CA GLN A 98 -1.08 -7.44 24.79
C GLN A 98 0.01 -8.38 24.29
N MET A 99 0.09 -8.60 22.96
CA MET A 99 1.04 -9.55 22.36
C MET A 99 2.30 -8.88 21.81
N LYS A 100 2.38 -7.54 21.82
CA LYS A 100 3.50 -6.76 21.25
C LYS A 100 3.79 -7.10 19.78
N ILE A 101 2.74 -7.28 19.00
CA ILE A 101 2.80 -7.62 17.57
C ILE A 101 2.42 -6.43 16.70
N ASP A 102 2.78 -6.49 15.41
CA ASP A 102 2.36 -5.50 14.43
C ASP A 102 0.88 -5.66 14.02
N ARG A 103 0.33 -4.60 13.43
CA ARG A 103 -1.08 -4.52 13.01
C ARG A 103 -1.47 -5.62 12.01
N ASN A 104 -0.62 -5.93 11.04
CA ASN A 104 -0.94 -6.94 10.03
C ASN A 104 -0.99 -8.34 10.63
N THR A 105 -0.07 -8.66 11.54
CA THR A 105 -0.11 -9.91 12.31
C THR A 105 -1.38 -10.00 13.16
N ALA A 106 -1.78 -8.90 13.82
CA ALA A 106 -3.02 -8.86 14.60
C ALA A 106 -4.26 -9.08 13.72
N ILE A 107 -4.37 -8.42 12.58
CA ILE A 107 -5.47 -8.59 11.62
C ILE A 107 -5.52 -10.02 11.09
N LYS A 108 -4.38 -10.61 10.72
CA LYS A 108 -4.32 -12.02 10.28
C LYS A 108 -4.85 -12.96 11.35
N ALA A 109 -4.47 -12.74 12.62
CA ALA A 109 -4.97 -13.56 13.71
C ALA A 109 -6.50 -13.42 13.88
N LEU A 110 -7.03 -12.20 13.80
CA LEU A 110 -8.48 -11.95 13.92
C LEU A 110 -9.29 -12.46 12.72
N LYS A 111 -8.72 -12.49 11.51
CA LYS A 111 -9.35 -13.15 10.35
C LYS A 111 -9.45 -14.66 10.50
N LEU A 112 -8.49 -15.28 11.21
CA LEU A 112 -8.52 -16.72 11.50
C LEU A 112 -9.40 -17.03 12.71
N TYR A 113 -9.35 -16.18 13.73
CA TYR A 113 -10.05 -16.32 15.01
C TYR A 113 -10.77 -15.00 15.35
N PRO A 114 -12.04 -14.83 14.94
CA PRO A 114 -12.78 -13.58 15.14
C PRO A 114 -12.97 -13.18 16.62
N ASN A 115 -12.89 -14.15 17.54
CA ASN A 115 -12.89 -13.87 18.97
C ASN A 115 -11.46 -13.47 19.41
N VAL A 116 -11.33 -12.29 20.04
CA VAL A 116 -10.03 -11.76 20.48
C VAL A 116 -9.29 -12.68 21.47
N ILE A 117 -10.01 -13.39 22.35
CA ILE A 117 -9.39 -14.31 23.31
C ILE A 117 -8.83 -15.54 22.58
N ASP A 118 -9.57 -16.09 21.64
CA ASP A 118 -9.09 -17.22 20.83
C ASP A 118 -7.88 -16.82 19.98
N ALA A 119 -7.88 -15.60 19.43
CA ALA A 119 -6.72 -15.05 18.73
C ALA A 119 -5.49 -14.89 19.63
N ILE A 120 -5.66 -14.43 20.88
CA ILE A 120 -4.58 -14.37 21.89
C ILE A 120 -4.02 -15.77 22.16
N LEU A 121 -4.90 -16.75 22.40
CA LEU A 121 -4.48 -18.12 22.67
C LEU A 121 -3.74 -18.73 21.48
N TYR A 122 -4.20 -18.49 20.25
CA TYR A 122 -3.51 -18.92 19.04
C TYR A 122 -2.11 -18.29 18.93
N LEU A 123 -2.01 -16.97 19.12
CA LEU A 123 -0.75 -16.25 19.02
C LEU A 123 0.24 -16.63 20.13
N GLY A 124 -0.25 -16.95 21.33
CA GLY A 124 0.59 -17.37 22.47
C GLY A 124 1.11 -18.81 22.37
N ASN A 125 0.49 -19.65 21.53
CA ASN A 125 0.90 -21.04 21.30
C ASN A 125 1.72 -21.22 20.00
N LYS A 126 2.06 -20.12 19.33
CA LYS A 126 2.83 -20.10 18.09
C LYS A 126 4.32 -19.89 18.37
#